data_AF-A0A8H2SEM1-F1
#
_entry.id   AF-A0A8H2SEM1-F1
#
_cell.length_a   1.000
_cell.length_b   1.000
_cell.length_c   1.000
_cell.angle_alpha   90.00
_cell.angle_beta   90.00
_cell.angle_gamma   90.00
#
_symmetry.space_group_name_H-M   'P 1'
#
loop_
_entity.id
_entity.type
_entity.pdbx_description
1 polymer ?
#
loop_
_entity_poly.entity_id
_entity_poly.type
_entity_poly.pdbx_seq_one_letter_code
_entity_poly.pdbx_strand_id
1 'polypeptide(L)'
;MPTYNQLIRHGREKKRRTDRTRASDECPQKRGVCPRVSTRTPKKPNPAPRKIAKVRLSNRHDIFAIIPGEGHNPQEHSMVSIRGGRVKDLPGVKPHRIRGVKDSLGIPGRRRGRSKYGAKKPKSNGRGAITTNTGMDGIMKGFRGRLLFQTGYPKE
;
A
#
# COMPACT_ATOMS: atom_id res chain seq x y z
N MET A 1 -10.84 -0.31 -49.77
CA MET A 1 -10.96 -1.76 -49.50
C MET A 1 -10.04 -2.48 -50.47
N PRO A 2 -9.05 -3.27 -50.02
CA PRO A 2 -8.13 -3.95 -50.93
C PRO A 2 -8.80 -5.15 -51.61
N THR A 3 -8.43 -5.40 -52.87
CA THR A 3 -8.91 -6.54 -53.67
C THR A 3 -8.18 -7.83 -53.28
N TYR A 4 -8.75 -8.98 -53.63
CA TYR A 4 -8.18 -10.29 -53.29
C TYR A 4 -6.75 -10.49 -53.83
N ASN A 5 -6.50 -10.10 -55.08
CA ASN A 5 -5.17 -10.19 -55.69
C ASN A 5 -4.13 -9.27 -55.00
N GLN A 6 -4.58 -8.15 -54.40
CA GLN A 6 -3.70 -7.29 -53.59
C GLN A 6 -3.30 -7.97 -52.28
N LEU A 7 -4.18 -8.75 -51.67
CA LEU A 7 -3.89 -9.51 -50.45
C LEU A 7 -2.98 -10.72 -50.70
N ILE A 8 -3.06 -11.32 -51.89
CA ILE A 8 -2.14 -12.39 -52.31
C ILE A 8 -0.72 -11.84 -52.50
N ARG A 9 -0.59 -10.67 -53.17
CA ARG A 9 0.72 -10.03 -53.42
C ARG A 9 1.30 -9.35 -52.18
N HIS A 10 0.45 -8.76 -51.34
CA HIS A 10 0.82 -8.06 -50.13
C HIS A 10 -0.04 -8.54 -48.96
N GLY A 11 0.51 -9.42 -48.15
CA GLY A 11 -0.14 -9.91 -46.94
C GLY A 11 -0.46 -8.77 -45.96
N ARG A 12 -1.49 -8.95 -45.11
CA ARG A 12 -1.85 -7.94 -44.12
C ARG A 12 -0.80 -7.86 -43.01
N GLU A 13 -0.30 -6.67 -42.74
CA GLU A 13 0.60 -6.43 -41.62
C GLU A 13 -0.14 -6.26 -40.29
N LYS A 14 0.41 -6.86 -39.23
CA LYS A 14 -0.07 -6.65 -37.87
C LYS A 14 0.42 -5.29 -37.36
N LYS A 15 -0.50 -4.47 -36.85
CA LYS A 15 -0.16 -3.20 -36.18
C LYS A 15 0.68 -3.48 -34.93
N ARG A 16 1.96 -3.13 -34.96
CA ARG A 16 2.86 -3.26 -33.80
C ARG A 16 2.56 -2.17 -32.77
N ARG A 17 2.57 -2.53 -31.49
CA ARG A 17 2.43 -1.60 -30.35
C ARG A 17 3.65 -1.72 -29.45
N THR A 18 4.11 -0.60 -28.91
CA THR A 18 5.22 -0.59 -27.95
C THR A 18 4.70 -0.77 -26.53
N ASP A 19 5.37 -1.62 -25.75
CA ASP A 19 5.03 -1.75 -24.34
C ASP A 19 5.52 -0.52 -23.55
N ARG A 20 4.62 0.00 -22.71
CA ARG A 20 4.90 1.14 -21.85
C ARG A 20 5.70 0.73 -20.62
N THR A 21 5.65 -0.55 -20.22
CA THR A 21 6.25 -1.11 -18.99
C THR A 21 7.56 -1.88 -19.20
N ARG A 22 8.31 -1.57 -20.27
CA ARG A 22 9.58 -2.23 -20.63
C ARG A 22 10.55 -2.48 -19.46
N ALA A 23 10.66 -1.55 -18.51
CA ALA A 23 11.56 -1.70 -17.35
C ALA A 23 11.21 -2.85 -16.39
N SER A 24 10.05 -3.50 -16.53
CA SER A 24 9.66 -4.61 -15.66
C SER A 24 10.10 -5.98 -16.20
N ASP A 25 10.58 -6.07 -17.44
CA ASP A 25 10.89 -7.32 -18.17
C ASP A 25 9.79 -8.38 -17.96
N GLU A 26 8.56 -8.03 -18.31
CA GLU A 26 7.36 -8.90 -18.24
C GLU A 26 7.01 -9.44 -16.83
N CYS A 27 7.75 -9.03 -15.80
CA CYS A 27 7.45 -9.37 -14.41
C CYS A 27 6.31 -8.48 -13.88
N PRO A 28 5.35 -9.03 -13.11
CA PRO A 28 4.24 -8.23 -12.55
C PRO A 28 4.70 -7.21 -11.52
N GLN A 29 5.75 -7.56 -10.76
CA GLN A 29 6.35 -6.71 -9.74
C GLN A 29 7.87 -6.87 -9.80
N LYS A 30 8.59 -5.79 -9.54
CA LYS A 30 10.06 -5.81 -9.51
C LYS A 30 10.60 -5.12 -8.28
N ARG A 31 11.65 -5.73 -7.76
CA ARG A 31 12.35 -5.34 -6.54
C ARG A 31 13.38 -4.27 -6.90
N GLY A 32 13.55 -3.25 -6.06
CA GLY A 32 14.58 -2.22 -6.26
C GLY A 32 14.94 -1.48 -4.98
N VAL A 33 15.97 -0.65 -5.09
CA VAL A 33 16.48 0.24 -4.03
C VAL A 33 16.17 1.68 -4.43
N CYS A 34 15.72 2.50 -3.49
CA CYS A 34 15.48 3.93 -3.73
C CYS A 34 16.75 4.75 -3.49
N PRO A 35 17.40 5.35 -4.52
CA PRO A 35 18.53 6.23 -4.26
C PRO A 35 18.09 7.58 -3.71
N ARG A 36 16.93 8.10 -4.15
CA ARG A 36 16.38 9.37 -3.66
C ARG A 36 14.86 9.43 -3.75
N VAL A 37 14.28 10.21 -2.85
CA VAL A 37 12.85 10.52 -2.82
C VAL A 37 12.69 12.01 -3.05
N SER A 38 11.79 12.40 -3.96
CA SER A 38 11.59 13.81 -4.30
C SER A 38 10.14 14.11 -4.63
N THR A 39 9.78 15.39 -4.70
CA THR A 39 8.49 15.84 -5.19
C THR A 39 8.64 16.41 -6.60
N ARG A 40 7.64 16.20 -7.46
CA ARG A 40 7.58 16.81 -8.80
C ARG A 40 6.24 17.48 -9.02
N THR A 41 6.27 18.62 -9.69
CA THR A 41 5.08 19.32 -10.16
C THR A 41 4.47 18.58 -11.35
N PRO A 42 3.14 18.35 -11.36
CA PRO A 42 2.45 17.71 -12.47
C PRO A 42 2.32 18.64 -13.69
N LYS A 43 1.86 18.07 -14.81
CA LYS A 43 1.47 18.87 -15.98
C LYS A 43 0.24 19.74 -15.64
N LYS A 44 0.22 20.99 -16.12
CA LYS A 44 -0.98 21.86 -16.17
C LYS A 44 -2.12 21.05 -16.81
N PRO A 45 -3.35 21.01 -16.27
CA PRO A 45 -4.03 21.99 -15.39
C PRO A 45 -3.85 21.76 -13.89
N ASN A 46 -3.23 20.66 -13.47
CA ASN A 46 -3.19 20.28 -12.07
C ASN A 46 -2.08 21.04 -11.32
N PRO A 47 -2.34 21.63 -10.13
CA PRO A 47 -1.32 22.42 -9.42
C PRO A 47 -0.56 21.65 -8.32
N ALA A 48 -1.10 20.54 -7.79
CA ALA A 48 -0.58 19.92 -6.57
C ALA A 48 0.69 19.05 -6.79
N PRO A 49 1.75 19.20 -5.97
CA PRO A 49 2.96 18.40 -6.11
C PRO A 49 2.71 16.92 -5.81
N ARG A 50 3.44 16.06 -6.51
CA ARG A 50 3.33 14.61 -6.41
C ARG A 50 4.62 14.02 -5.83
N LYS A 51 4.48 13.12 -4.84
CA LYS A 51 5.60 12.43 -4.19
C LYS A 51 6.08 11.27 -5.06
N ILE A 52 7.34 11.30 -5.46
CA ILE A 52 7.97 10.30 -6.32
C ILE A 52 9.23 9.73 -5.66
N ALA A 53 9.61 8.52 -6.06
CA ALA A 53 10.88 7.91 -5.73
C ALA A 53 11.64 7.60 -7.03
N LYS A 54 12.92 7.97 -7.10
CA LYS A 54 13.84 7.33 -8.04
C LYS A 54 14.14 5.95 -7.49
N VAL A 55 14.10 4.92 -8.32
CA VAL A 55 14.35 3.54 -7.91
C VAL A 55 15.25 2.86 -8.92
N ARG A 56 16.34 2.28 -8.42
CA ARG A 56 17.21 1.38 -9.15
C ARG A 56 16.66 -0.03 -9.00
N LEU A 57 16.13 -0.58 -10.09
CA LEU A 57 15.60 -1.95 -10.12
C LEU A 57 16.74 -2.98 -10.13
N SER A 58 16.41 -4.22 -9.79
CA SER A 58 17.37 -5.35 -9.85
C SER A 58 17.92 -5.62 -11.24
N ASN A 59 17.20 -5.26 -12.30
CA ASN A 59 17.66 -5.33 -13.69
C ASN A 59 18.50 -4.11 -14.12
N ARG A 60 19.02 -3.33 -13.17
CA ARG A 60 19.87 -2.16 -13.40
C ARG A 60 19.17 -1.02 -14.17
N HIS A 61 17.84 -1.01 -14.27
CA HIS A 61 17.11 0.13 -14.79
C HIS A 61 16.82 1.16 -13.69
N ASP A 62 17.09 2.42 -14.00
CA ASP A 62 16.67 3.56 -13.18
C ASP A 62 15.31 4.07 -13.66
N ILE A 63 14.34 4.04 -12.75
CA ILE A 63 12.98 4.47 -13.05
C ILE A 63 12.47 5.41 -11.97
N PHE A 64 11.51 6.25 -12.35
CA PHE A 64 10.74 7.05 -11.39
C PHE A 64 9.41 6.34 -11.11
N ALA A 65 9.18 6.04 -9.84
CA ALA A 65 7.93 5.45 -9.35
C ALA A 65 7.15 6.45 -8.50
N ILE A 66 5.84 6.50 -8.67
CA ILE A 66 4.98 7.31 -7.79
C ILE A 66 4.81 6.61 -6.43
N ILE A 67 4.80 7.40 -5.36
CA ILE A 67 4.42 6.94 -4.03
C ILE A 67 2.93 7.19 -3.83
N PRO A 68 2.08 6.14 -3.77
CA PRO A 68 0.64 6.33 -3.65
C PRO A 68 0.20 6.68 -2.23
N GLY A 69 -0.83 7.51 -2.14
CA GLY A 69 -1.51 7.89 -0.89
C GLY A 69 -0.79 8.98 -0.08
N GLU A 70 -1.27 9.20 1.13
CA GLU A 70 -0.78 10.22 2.06
C GLU A 70 0.34 9.68 2.94
N GLY A 71 1.25 10.57 3.35
CA GLY A 71 2.44 10.22 4.14
C GLY A 71 3.40 9.28 3.40
N HIS A 72 4.68 9.29 3.74
CA HIS A 72 5.62 8.30 3.22
C HIS A 72 6.80 8.14 4.16
N ASN A 73 7.20 6.89 4.37
CA ASN A 73 8.35 6.51 5.19
C ASN A 73 9.71 6.41 4.47
N PRO A 74 9.80 6.11 3.15
CA PRO A 74 11.06 5.69 2.57
C PRO A 74 12.12 6.76 2.62
N GLN A 75 13.26 6.32 3.11
CA GLN A 75 14.48 7.08 3.16
C GLN A 75 15.37 6.65 1.98
N GLU A 76 16.54 7.25 1.91
CA GLU A 76 17.56 6.80 0.98
C GLU A 76 17.92 5.33 1.24
N HIS A 77 18.22 4.60 0.17
CA HIS A 77 18.57 3.18 0.16
C HIS A 77 17.51 2.20 0.67
N SER A 78 16.29 2.66 0.95
CA SER A 78 15.19 1.74 1.31
C SER A 78 14.88 0.77 0.18
N MET A 79 14.65 -0.50 0.52
CA MET A 79 14.20 -1.54 -0.40
C MET A 79 12.70 -1.44 -0.65
N VAL A 80 12.33 -1.47 -1.94
CA VAL A 80 10.95 -1.30 -2.38
C VAL A 80 10.54 -2.36 -3.39
N SER A 81 9.23 -2.54 -3.50
CA SER A 81 8.60 -3.31 -4.57
C SER A 81 7.78 -2.38 -5.45
N ILE A 82 7.92 -2.53 -6.75
CA ILE A 82 7.30 -1.70 -7.77
C ILE A 82 6.37 -2.58 -8.59
N ARG A 83 5.21 -2.03 -8.95
CA ARG A 83 4.29 -2.62 -9.92
C ARG A 83 4.07 -1.68 -11.10
N GLY A 84 3.54 -2.25 -12.17
CA GLY A 84 3.07 -1.50 -13.33
C GLY A 84 2.01 -0.45 -13.01
N GLY A 85 1.85 0.47 -13.93
CA GLY A 85 0.83 1.52 -13.94
C GLY A 85 1.35 2.78 -14.63
N ARG A 86 0.55 3.84 -14.62
CA ARG A 86 0.92 5.16 -15.13
C ARG A 86 0.15 6.24 -14.39
N VAL A 87 0.86 7.24 -13.89
CA VAL A 87 0.24 8.49 -13.46
C VAL A 87 0.03 9.37 -14.68
N LYS A 88 -1.22 9.74 -14.95
CA LYS A 88 -1.56 10.59 -16.11
C LYS A 88 -0.93 11.98 -16.01
N ASP A 89 -0.83 12.50 -14.80
CA ASP A 89 -0.40 13.87 -14.51
C ASP A 89 1.10 14.11 -14.73
N LEU A 90 1.94 13.09 -14.51
CA LEU A 90 3.40 13.22 -14.51
C LEU A 90 4.01 12.53 -15.74
N PRO A 91 4.66 13.27 -16.66
CA PRO A 91 5.39 12.65 -17.75
C PRO A 91 6.62 11.88 -17.23
N GLY A 92 6.86 10.70 -17.78
CA GLY A 92 7.99 9.84 -17.41
C GLY A 92 7.82 9.03 -16.11
N VAL A 93 6.80 9.32 -15.29
CA VAL A 93 6.50 8.53 -14.08
C VAL A 93 5.41 7.51 -14.41
N LYS A 94 5.86 6.32 -14.81
CA LYS A 94 4.96 5.23 -15.16
C LYS A 94 4.63 4.39 -13.91
N PRO A 95 5.56 3.63 -13.34
CA PRO A 95 5.22 2.63 -12.33
C PRO A 95 4.78 3.20 -10.98
N HIS A 96 4.09 2.36 -10.20
CA HIS A 96 3.68 2.67 -8.83
C HIS A 96 4.48 1.83 -7.83
N ARG A 97 4.88 2.45 -6.72
CA ARG A 97 5.37 1.71 -5.56
C ARG A 97 4.23 0.99 -4.84
N ILE A 98 4.48 -0.23 -4.38
CA ILE A 98 3.55 -1.00 -3.55
C ILE A 98 3.73 -0.62 -2.08
N ARG A 99 2.62 -0.47 -1.34
CA ARG A 99 2.61 -0.19 0.10
C ARG A 99 2.38 -1.46 0.90
N GLY A 100 2.92 -1.51 2.11
CA GLY A 100 2.84 -2.68 3.01
C GLY A 100 3.76 -3.83 2.61
N VAL A 101 4.77 -3.58 1.76
CA VAL A 101 5.70 -4.60 1.24
C VAL A 101 7.13 -4.07 1.34
N LYS A 102 8.05 -4.93 1.84
CA LYS A 102 9.42 -4.55 2.22
C LYS A 102 9.42 -3.34 3.17
N ASP A 103 10.29 -2.36 2.95
CA ASP A 103 10.45 -1.19 3.83
C ASP A 103 9.35 -0.14 3.60
N SER A 104 8.39 -0.44 2.71
CA SER A 104 7.24 0.42 2.44
C SER A 104 6.15 0.16 3.47
N LEU A 105 6.10 0.98 4.52
CA LEU A 105 4.99 0.94 5.46
C LEU A 105 3.64 1.27 4.78
N GLY A 106 2.59 0.58 5.24
CA GLY A 106 1.21 0.86 4.87
C GLY A 106 0.72 2.19 5.47
N ILE A 107 -0.43 2.67 5.01
CA ILE A 107 -1.05 3.88 5.56
C ILE A 107 -1.92 3.48 6.76
N PRO A 108 -1.55 3.84 8.01
CA PRO A 108 -2.37 3.55 9.17
C PRO A 108 -3.71 4.30 9.10
N GLY A 109 -4.74 3.77 9.75
CA GLY A 109 -6.05 4.44 9.85
C GLY A 109 -6.91 4.43 8.57
N ARG A 110 -6.41 3.95 7.43
CA ARG A 110 -7.17 3.94 6.18
C ARG A 110 -8.28 2.89 6.19
N ARG A 111 -9.55 3.34 6.27
CA ARG A 111 -10.74 2.46 6.35
C ARG A 111 -11.22 1.95 4.99
N ARG A 112 -11.12 2.74 3.91
CA ARG A 112 -11.55 2.38 2.54
C ARG A 112 -10.36 2.11 1.62
N GLY A 113 -10.48 1.08 0.77
CA GLY A 113 -9.41 0.69 -0.17
C GLY A 113 -8.14 0.16 0.51
N ARG A 114 -8.28 -0.42 1.71
CA ARG A 114 -7.18 -0.82 2.61
C ARG A 114 -6.12 -1.69 1.94
N SER A 115 -6.54 -2.63 1.09
CA SER A 115 -5.66 -3.59 0.40
C SER A 115 -4.68 -2.91 -0.55
N LYS A 116 -5.08 -1.80 -1.19
CA LYS A 116 -4.21 -1.06 -2.12
C LYS A 116 -3.08 -0.31 -1.42
N TYR A 117 -3.28 0.05 -0.15
CA TYR A 117 -2.36 0.89 0.63
C TYR A 117 -1.71 0.15 1.80
N GLY A 118 -1.85 -1.18 1.88
CA GLY A 118 -1.21 -2.01 2.91
C GLY A 118 -1.75 -1.77 4.32
N ALA A 119 -3.00 -1.32 4.46
CA ALA A 119 -3.63 -1.09 5.76
C ALA A 119 -4.35 -2.37 6.25
N LYS A 120 -4.04 -2.82 7.47
CA LYS A 120 -4.75 -3.94 8.11
C LYS A 120 -6.17 -3.51 8.50
N LYS A 121 -7.11 -4.45 8.57
CA LYS A 121 -8.46 -4.18 9.10
C LYS A 121 -8.30 -3.78 10.57
N PRO A 122 -8.82 -2.61 11.00
CA PRO A 122 -8.80 -2.26 12.42
C PRO A 122 -9.60 -3.31 13.18
N LYS A 123 -9.10 -3.71 14.35
CA LYS A 123 -9.89 -4.55 15.26
C LYS A 123 -11.12 -3.73 15.66
N SER A 124 -12.31 -4.21 15.34
CA SER A 124 -13.52 -3.74 15.99
C SER A 124 -13.43 -4.25 17.42
N ASN A 125 -13.44 -3.37 18.41
CA ASN A 125 -13.59 -3.77 19.82
C ASN A 125 -15.00 -4.32 20.04
N GLY A 126 -15.29 -5.48 19.45
CA GLY A 126 -16.41 -6.34 19.78
C GLY A 126 -15.88 -7.41 20.71
N ARG A 127 -16.06 -7.18 22.02
CA ARG A 127 -15.66 -8.00 23.18
C ARG A 127 -14.21 -7.83 23.64
N GLY A 128 -14.05 -7.04 24.71
CA GLY A 128 -13.11 -7.23 25.83
C GLY A 128 -11.64 -7.41 25.51
N ALA A 129 -10.92 -6.31 25.34
CA ALA A 129 -9.52 -6.23 25.80
C ALA A 129 -9.37 -4.89 26.51
N ILE A 130 -9.78 -4.86 27.78
CA ILE A 130 -9.43 -3.79 28.70
C ILE A 130 -7.93 -3.97 28.99
N THR A 131 -7.08 -3.17 28.36
CA THR A 131 -5.71 -3.00 28.85
C THR A 131 -5.77 -1.98 29.98
N THR A 132 -5.86 -2.44 31.23
CA THR A 132 -5.50 -1.62 32.38
C THR A 132 -3.98 -1.48 32.39
N ASN A 133 -3.49 -0.38 31.83
CA ASN A 133 -2.16 0.12 32.18
C ASN A 133 -2.32 1.02 33.40
N THR A 134 -2.49 0.43 34.58
CA THR A 134 -2.35 1.10 35.89
C THR A 134 -2.12 0.05 36.98
N GLY A 135 -1.07 0.24 37.79
CA GLY A 135 -0.81 -0.46 39.06
C GLY A 135 0.16 -1.65 38.90
N MET A 136 1.31 -1.75 39.58
CA MET A 136 1.62 -1.38 40.96
C MET A 136 0.49 -1.78 41.93
N ASP A 137 0.88 -2.66 42.87
CA ASP A 137 0.17 -3.07 44.07
C ASP A 137 -0.93 -4.15 43.95
N GLY A 138 -0.82 -5.14 44.84
CA GLY A 138 -1.97 -5.96 45.22
C GLY A 138 -1.75 -7.46 45.28
N ILE A 139 -0.82 -7.91 46.14
CA ILE A 139 -0.98 -9.21 46.81
C ILE A 139 -2.32 -9.14 47.55
N MET A 140 -3.29 -9.98 47.20
CA MET A 140 -4.27 -10.47 48.17
C MET A 140 -4.74 -11.87 47.79
N LYS A 141 -4.23 -12.82 48.58
CA LYS A 141 -4.62 -14.22 48.63
C LYS A 141 -6.09 -14.33 48.99
N GLY A 142 -6.76 -15.30 48.36
CA GLY A 142 -8.15 -15.62 48.61
C GLY A 142 -8.43 -15.97 50.06
N PHE A 143 -9.57 -15.50 50.55
CA PHE A 143 -10.26 -16.06 51.70
C PHE A 143 -11.66 -16.50 51.26
N ARG A 144 -11.89 -17.81 51.35
CA ARG A 144 -13.20 -18.45 51.27
C ARG A 144 -14.03 -17.96 52.47
N GLY A 145 -15.23 -17.44 52.21
CA GLY A 145 -16.15 -17.00 53.25
C GLY A 145 -17.60 -17.20 52.83
N ARG A 146 -18.13 -18.36 53.20
CA ARG A 146 -19.53 -18.80 53.12
C ARG A 146 -20.42 -17.82 53.89
N LEU A 147 -21.47 -17.27 53.29
CA LEU A 147 -22.57 -16.63 54.01
C LEU A 147 -23.91 -17.16 53.50
N LEU A 148 -24.57 -17.89 54.39
CA LEU A 148 -25.91 -18.43 54.24
C LEU A 148 -26.93 -17.29 54.12
N PHE A 149 -27.83 -17.40 53.14
CA PHE A 149 -29.11 -16.70 53.16
C PHE A 149 -30.01 -17.37 54.19
N GLN A 150 -30.41 -16.63 55.23
CA GLN A 150 -31.56 -16.96 56.06
C GLN A 150 -32.63 -15.87 55.94
N THR A 151 -33.84 -16.37 55.89
CA THR A 151 -35.15 -15.78 55.64
C THR A 151 -35.64 -14.80 56.71
N GLY A 152 -36.39 -13.78 56.29
CA GLY A 152 -37.68 -13.38 56.87
C GLY A 152 -37.68 -12.61 58.20
N TYR A 153 -38.19 -11.38 58.18
CA TYR A 153 -39.50 -10.95 58.73
C TYR A 153 -39.56 -9.40 58.82
N PRO A 154 -40.69 -8.76 58.47
CA PRO A 154 -40.91 -7.32 58.68
C PRO A 154 -41.64 -7.09 60.03
N LYS A 155 -41.48 -5.91 60.64
CA LYS A 155 -42.51 -5.26 61.47
C LYS A 155 -42.12 -3.82 61.86
N GLU A 156 -43.11 -2.95 61.61
CA GLU A 156 -43.42 -1.60 62.13
C GLU A 156 -42.41 -0.46 61.96
#